data_AF-A0A942R3P8-F1
#
_entry.id   AF-A0A942R3P8-F1
#
_cell.length_a   1.000
_cell.length_b   1.000
_cell.length_c   1.000
_cell.angle_alpha   90.00
_cell.angle_beta   90.00
_cell.angle_gamma   90.00
#
_symmetry.space_group_name_H-M   'P 1'
#
loop_
_entity.id
_entity.type
_entity.pdbx_description
1 polymer ?
#
loop_
_entity_poly.entity_id
_entity_poly.type
_entity_poly.pdbx_seq_one_letter_code
_entity_poly.pdbx_strand_id
1 'polypeptide(L)'
;LLDWKIELSNGRYDYDVFQRAGWEPRSVDYSKYRTLIWSDGHDKSLTRLEKLNLTDFVMNGTVSEKSNLIIGSQEMVRENTNVEDADEVFVRNILRAEYRFPGNPLGANQDYSGKTLTGVAIGRNLIFDVLSTNVEGDMYPQPALMNIVESGDGLSQMAFRYNKVQNDEWPDIARIAGVTSSNLYSNVVYLGLDWRHFGDIEKVVRGAFDYATGNGGIIIPVDLLSFDARQVGSRVDVNWSTASEQNTARFEVERADVTNTGTSSYVKIDEMSAAGNSSVIKHYGPVVDNKVSYGNTYSYRLKTLDRDGSHSYSDEQIVTMTGLSGAAWLGNASPNPASNDSKVSYRMSESGSVRISMYDASGKEVAVLFDGTQSIGEHTLNISAGNYTSGTYTLVLQSGNIHLTTPLTIVK
;
A
#
# COMPACT_ATOMS: atom_id res chain seq x y z
N LEU A 1 -32.34 6.74 31.70
CA LEU A 1 -33.02 5.52 31.21
C LEU A 1 -32.47 5.23 29.82
N LEU A 2 -31.88 4.06 29.60
CA LEU A 2 -31.55 3.59 28.25
C LEU A 2 -32.89 3.29 27.56
N ASP A 3 -33.28 4.11 26.59
CA ASP A 3 -34.53 3.89 25.85
C ASP A 3 -34.18 3.19 24.53
N TRP A 4 -34.34 1.87 24.51
CA TRP A 4 -34.10 1.04 23.32
C TRP A 4 -35.18 1.36 22.28
N LYS A 5 -34.83 2.05 21.20
CA LYS A 5 -35.73 2.19 20.05
C LYS A 5 -35.47 1.08 19.05
N ILE A 6 -36.30 0.05 19.09
CA ILE A 6 -36.23 -1.09 18.17
C ILE A 6 -37.47 -1.07 17.26
N GLU A 7 -37.31 -0.78 15.96
CA GLU A 7 -38.31 -1.13 14.94
C GLU A 7 -37.82 -2.35 14.15
N LEU A 8 -38.20 -3.54 14.62
CA LEU A 8 -37.76 -4.84 14.08
C LEU A 8 -38.26 -5.14 12.66
N SER A 9 -39.21 -4.36 12.12
CA SER A 9 -39.87 -4.68 10.85
C SER A 9 -39.11 -4.22 9.59
N ASN A 10 -38.06 -3.41 9.69
CA ASN A 10 -37.45 -2.73 8.52
C ASN A 10 -35.92 -2.89 8.32
N GLY A 11 -35.26 -3.80 9.04
CA GLY A 11 -33.80 -3.98 8.92
C GLY A 11 -33.04 -2.99 9.81
N ARG A 12 -32.40 -3.54 10.85
CA ARG A 12 -31.89 -2.84 12.04
C ARG A 12 -30.71 -1.90 11.78
N TYR A 13 -30.79 -0.71 12.38
CA TYR A 13 -29.65 -0.01 12.97
C TYR A 13 -30.01 0.25 14.44
N ASP A 14 -29.47 -0.57 15.35
CA ASP A 14 -29.67 -0.42 16.80
C ASP A 14 -28.78 0.74 17.29
N TYR A 15 -29.36 1.78 17.88
CA TYR A 15 -28.62 2.88 18.49
C TYR A 15 -29.12 3.15 19.91
N ASP A 16 -28.18 3.43 20.82
CA ASP A 16 -28.47 3.81 22.19
C ASP A 16 -28.18 5.28 22.41
N VAL A 17 -29.09 5.98 23.09
CA VAL A 17 -28.87 7.36 23.54
C VAL A 17 -28.46 7.34 25.00
N PHE A 18 -27.22 7.74 25.27
CA PHE A 18 -26.65 7.71 26.61
C PHE A 18 -26.42 9.12 27.17
N GLN A 19 -27.27 9.54 28.11
CA GLN A 19 -27.07 10.80 28.84
C GLN A 19 -26.13 10.56 30.04
N ARG A 20 -24.86 10.93 29.88
CA ARG A 20 -23.80 10.62 30.85
C ARG A 20 -24.00 11.23 32.24
N ALA A 21 -24.58 12.43 32.34
CA ALA A 21 -24.77 13.14 33.62
C ALA A 21 -25.59 12.35 34.66
N GLY A 22 -26.36 11.35 34.24
CA GLY A 22 -27.15 10.50 35.13
C GLY A 22 -26.42 9.29 35.72
N TRP A 23 -25.12 9.12 35.48
CA TRP A 23 -24.37 7.91 35.83
C TRP A 23 -23.10 8.19 36.64
N GLU A 24 -22.76 7.26 37.53
CA GLU A 24 -21.49 7.28 38.26
C GLU A 24 -20.32 7.16 37.27
N PRO A 25 -19.37 8.13 37.25
CA PRO A 25 -18.31 8.18 36.23
C PRO A 25 -17.52 6.88 36.03
N ARG A 26 -17.32 6.09 37.10
CA ARG A 26 -16.58 4.83 37.06
C ARG A 26 -17.36 3.63 36.51
N SER A 27 -18.67 3.77 36.32
CA SER A 27 -19.55 2.67 35.89
C SER A 27 -19.84 2.68 34.38
N VAL A 28 -19.22 3.59 33.62
CA VAL A 28 -19.48 3.80 32.20
C VAL A 28 -18.43 3.11 31.34
N ASP A 29 -18.87 2.25 30.44
CA ASP A 29 -18.03 1.49 29.51
C ASP A 29 -18.62 1.56 28.10
N TYR A 30 -17.86 2.15 27.17
CA TYR A 30 -18.25 2.31 25.77
C TYR A 30 -17.76 1.20 24.85
N SER A 31 -16.89 0.30 25.35
CA SER A 31 -16.24 -0.75 24.54
C SER A 31 -17.22 -1.71 23.87
N LYS A 32 -18.46 -1.75 24.36
CA LYS A 32 -19.56 -2.57 23.83
C LYS A 32 -20.16 -2.05 22.53
N TYR A 33 -19.87 -0.81 22.16
CA TYR A 33 -20.38 -0.19 20.95
C TYR A 33 -19.35 -0.24 19.84
N ARG A 34 -19.81 -0.30 18.58
CA ARG A 34 -18.94 -0.17 17.41
C ARG A 34 -18.72 1.29 17.02
N THR A 35 -19.75 2.11 17.19
CA THR A 35 -19.72 3.53 16.84
C THR A 35 -20.23 4.34 18.01
N LEU A 36 -19.44 5.33 18.41
CA LEU A 36 -19.78 6.28 19.45
C LEU A 36 -19.86 7.67 18.83
N ILE A 37 -21.02 8.30 18.94
CA ILE A 37 -21.18 9.72 18.62
C ILE A 37 -21.22 10.48 19.94
N TRP A 38 -20.26 11.38 20.13
CA TRP A 38 -20.15 12.22 21.30
C TRP A 38 -20.51 13.66 20.95
N SER A 39 -21.26 14.28 21.86
CA SER A 39 -21.41 15.73 21.94
C SER A 39 -21.33 16.09 23.41
N ASP A 40 -20.50 17.08 23.72
CA ASP A 40 -20.58 17.76 25.01
C ASP A 40 -21.58 18.91 24.89
N GLY A 41 -22.43 19.06 25.89
CA GLY A 41 -23.25 20.25 26.02
C GLY A 41 -22.44 21.31 26.74
N HIS A 42 -22.24 22.46 26.10
CA HIS A 42 -21.68 23.70 26.64
C HIS A 42 -20.32 23.63 27.37
N ASP A 43 -19.31 24.26 26.75
CA ASP A 43 -18.20 25.01 27.38
C ASP A 43 -17.48 24.34 28.56
N LYS A 44 -17.42 23.01 28.55
CA LYS A 44 -16.78 22.23 29.59
C LYS A 44 -15.79 21.27 28.97
N SER A 45 -14.54 21.40 29.38
CA SER A 45 -13.54 20.38 29.12
C SER A 45 -14.05 19.04 29.62
N LEU A 46 -13.81 18.01 28.82
CA LEU A 46 -14.00 16.63 29.26
C LEU A 46 -13.25 16.39 30.57
N THR A 47 -13.90 15.72 31.51
CA THR A 47 -13.26 15.23 32.71
C THR A 47 -12.19 14.19 32.37
N ARG A 48 -11.21 13.99 33.25
CA ARG A 48 -10.17 12.96 33.09
C ARG A 48 -10.74 11.56 32.81
N LEU A 49 -11.85 11.20 33.47
CA LEU A 49 -12.51 9.89 33.26
C LEU A 49 -13.24 9.82 31.92
N GLU A 50 -13.76 10.93 31.40
CA GLU A 50 -14.34 10.97 30.06
C GLU A 50 -13.29 10.74 28.99
N LYS A 51 -12.15 11.44 29.11
CA LYS A 51 -11.00 11.26 28.21
C LYS A 51 -10.49 9.83 28.25
N LEU A 52 -10.38 9.24 29.45
CA LEU A 52 -9.97 7.85 29.61
C LEU A 52 -10.96 6.90 28.93
N ASN A 53 -12.26 7.00 29.22
CA ASN A 53 -13.26 6.10 28.63
C ASN A 53 -13.34 6.23 27.09
N LEU A 54 -13.16 7.45 26.56
CA LEU A 54 -13.10 7.68 25.11
C LEU A 54 -11.82 7.12 24.49
N THR A 55 -10.69 7.23 25.19
CA THR A 55 -9.42 6.62 24.78
C THR A 55 -9.55 5.11 24.76
N ASP A 56 -10.06 4.51 25.84
CA ASP A 56 -10.28 3.07 25.96
C ASP A 56 -11.21 2.55 24.85
N PHE A 57 -12.27 3.31 24.53
CA PHE A 57 -13.15 2.99 23.41
C PHE A 57 -12.40 2.91 22.07
N VAL A 58 -11.58 3.93 21.77
CA VAL A 58 -10.80 4.00 20.52
C VAL A 58 -9.75 2.90 20.46
N MET A 59 -9.15 2.54 21.59
CA MET A 59 -8.14 1.48 21.69
C MET A 59 -8.72 0.08 21.69
N ASN A 60 -10.02 -0.09 21.96
CA ASN A 60 -10.69 -1.39 22.00
C ASN A 60 -11.07 -1.93 20.61
N GLY A 61 -10.96 -1.11 19.56
CA GLY A 61 -11.22 -1.57 18.21
C GLY A 61 -10.21 -2.63 17.75
N THR A 62 -10.63 -3.44 16.79
CA THR A 62 -9.82 -4.53 16.22
C THR A 62 -9.64 -4.33 14.72
N VAL A 63 -8.70 -5.07 14.12
CA VAL A 63 -8.48 -5.04 12.66
C VAL A 63 -9.72 -5.48 11.88
N SER A 64 -10.52 -6.38 12.44
CA SER A 64 -11.79 -6.83 11.84
C SER A 64 -12.96 -5.90 12.14
N GLU A 65 -12.94 -5.20 13.28
CA GLU A 65 -14.03 -4.37 13.75
C GLU A 65 -13.47 -3.10 14.40
N LYS A 66 -13.26 -2.08 13.57
CA LYS A 66 -12.79 -0.79 14.07
C LYS A 66 -13.84 -0.10 14.94
N SER A 67 -13.37 0.53 16.02
CA SER A 67 -14.15 1.48 16.80
C SER A 67 -14.27 2.80 16.03
N ASN A 68 -15.48 3.35 15.91
CA ASN A 68 -15.71 4.62 15.21
C ASN A 68 -16.13 5.68 16.22
N LEU A 69 -15.27 6.66 16.46
CA LEU A 69 -15.54 7.78 17.35
C LEU A 69 -15.87 9.01 16.50
N ILE A 70 -17.06 9.58 16.66
CA ILE A 70 -17.46 10.84 16.03
C ILE A 70 -17.72 11.85 17.13
N ILE A 71 -17.11 13.03 17.08
CA ILE A 71 -17.19 14.04 18.13
C ILE A 71 -17.62 15.37 17.51
N GLY A 72 -18.80 15.84 17.91
CA GLY A 72 -19.28 17.19 17.63
C GLY A 72 -19.08 18.08 18.85
N SER A 73 -17.93 18.75 18.91
CA SER A 73 -17.60 19.72 19.95
C SER A 73 -16.78 20.86 19.36
N GLN A 74 -16.98 22.06 19.89
CA GLN A 74 -16.23 23.27 19.53
C GLN A 74 -15.11 23.61 20.52
N GLU A 75 -15.16 23.12 21.76
CA GLU A 75 -14.24 23.54 22.82
C GLU A 75 -13.11 22.53 23.10
N MET A 76 -13.25 21.26 22.67
CA MET A 76 -12.29 20.20 23.01
C MET A 76 -10.84 20.54 22.61
N VAL A 77 -10.60 21.14 21.45
CA VAL A 77 -9.24 21.54 21.09
C VAL A 77 -8.82 22.83 21.79
N ARG A 78 -9.76 23.77 21.99
CA ARG A 78 -9.47 25.09 22.54
C ARG A 78 -9.11 25.07 24.02
N GLU A 79 -9.78 24.23 24.79
CA GLU A 79 -9.64 24.20 26.25
C GLU A 79 -8.52 23.26 26.74
N ASN A 80 -7.81 22.58 25.83
CA ASN A 80 -6.82 21.55 26.17
C ASN A 80 -5.45 21.86 25.53
N THR A 81 -4.82 22.97 25.95
CA THR A 81 -3.59 23.51 25.34
C THR A 81 -2.35 23.47 26.25
N ASN A 82 -2.41 22.74 27.36
CA ASN A 82 -1.31 22.68 28.33
C ASN A 82 -0.56 21.34 28.25
N VAL A 83 0.71 21.40 27.82
CA VAL A 83 1.55 20.26 27.41
C VAL A 83 1.94 19.34 28.58
N GLU A 84 1.78 19.81 29.81
CA GLU A 84 2.06 19.03 31.03
C GLU A 84 0.85 18.24 31.56
N ASP A 85 -0.31 18.34 30.89
CA ASP A 85 -1.57 17.75 31.34
C ASP A 85 -1.97 16.52 30.51
N ALA A 86 -2.60 15.53 31.16
CA ALA A 86 -3.20 14.36 30.51
C ALA A 86 -4.26 14.73 29.45
N ASP A 87 -4.71 15.98 29.51
CA ASP A 87 -5.68 16.63 28.66
C ASP A 87 -5.18 16.87 27.22
N GLU A 88 -3.93 17.31 27.05
CA GLU A 88 -3.34 17.48 25.71
C GLU A 88 -3.08 16.12 25.05
N VAL A 89 -2.77 15.08 25.84
CA VAL A 89 -2.56 13.71 25.33
C VAL A 89 -3.80 13.19 24.63
N PHE A 90 -5.00 13.39 25.18
CA PHE A 90 -6.24 12.96 24.54
C PHE A 90 -6.46 13.69 23.20
N VAL A 91 -6.33 15.01 23.19
CA VAL A 91 -6.58 15.81 21.98
C VAL A 91 -5.58 15.50 20.88
N ARG A 92 -4.29 15.36 21.21
CA ARG A 92 -3.25 15.03 20.23
C ARG A 92 -3.32 13.58 19.76
N ASN A 93 -3.49 12.62 20.66
CA ASN A 93 -3.35 11.21 20.31
C ASN A 93 -4.65 10.60 19.80
N ILE A 94 -5.80 11.05 20.31
CA ILE A 94 -7.12 10.54 19.92
C ILE A 94 -7.75 11.42 18.84
N LEU A 95 -7.89 12.73 19.07
CA LEU A 95 -8.52 13.62 18.09
C LEU A 95 -7.60 14.01 16.94
N ARG A 96 -6.28 13.76 17.08
CA ARG A 96 -5.26 14.12 16.08
C ARG A 96 -5.27 15.60 15.75
N ALA A 97 -5.60 16.43 16.74
CA ALA A 97 -5.74 17.86 16.61
C ALA A 97 -4.82 18.60 17.60
N GLU A 98 -4.47 19.82 17.27
CA GLU A 98 -3.70 20.72 18.14
C GLU A 98 -4.29 22.12 18.05
N TYR A 99 -4.36 22.82 19.17
CA TYR A 99 -4.88 24.18 19.20
C TYR A 99 -4.04 25.11 18.34
N ARG A 100 -4.71 25.92 17.52
CA ARG A 100 -4.08 26.96 16.74
C ARG A 100 -4.50 28.33 17.26
N PHE A 101 -3.55 29.13 17.72
CA PHE A 101 -3.82 30.51 18.10
C PHE A 101 -3.88 31.45 16.88
N PRO A 102 -4.88 32.35 16.79
CA PRO A 102 -6.10 32.40 17.60
C PRO A 102 -7.09 31.30 17.18
N GLY A 103 -7.66 30.56 18.15
CA GLY A 103 -8.62 29.50 17.87
C GLY A 103 -9.95 30.00 17.30
N ASN A 104 -10.26 31.26 17.60
CA ASN A 104 -11.36 32.01 17.01
C ASN A 104 -10.80 33.30 16.42
N PRO A 105 -10.58 33.38 15.09
CA PRO A 105 -9.97 34.56 14.50
C PRO A 105 -10.94 35.74 14.38
N LEU A 106 -12.26 35.59 14.55
CA LEU A 106 -13.09 36.81 14.69
C LEU A 106 -12.87 37.47 16.06
N GLY A 107 -12.31 36.74 17.02
CA GLY A 107 -12.01 37.21 18.37
C GLY A 107 -12.93 36.59 19.41
N ALA A 108 -12.60 36.82 20.68
CA ALA A 108 -13.44 36.36 21.78
C ALA A 108 -14.86 36.92 21.65
N ASN A 109 -15.82 36.07 21.95
CA ASN A 109 -17.24 36.35 21.90
C ASN A 109 -17.85 36.77 20.56
N GLN A 110 -17.29 36.32 19.45
CA GLN A 110 -17.81 36.64 18.11
C GLN A 110 -18.53 35.45 17.46
N ASP A 111 -19.63 35.77 16.77
CA ASP A 111 -20.54 34.84 16.11
C ASP A 111 -20.00 34.38 14.74
N TYR A 112 -19.89 33.07 14.53
CA TYR A 112 -19.54 32.45 13.25
C TYR A 112 -20.72 32.08 12.37
N SER A 113 -21.93 32.43 12.76
CA SER A 113 -23.13 32.23 11.96
C SER A 113 -23.03 32.96 10.62
N GLY A 114 -23.53 32.30 9.57
CA GLY A 114 -23.41 32.76 8.19
C GLY A 114 -22.03 32.52 7.56
N LYS A 115 -21.08 31.87 8.25
CA LYS A 115 -19.88 31.31 7.62
C LYS A 115 -20.19 29.95 7.02
N THR A 116 -19.28 29.46 6.18
CA THR A 116 -19.43 28.17 5.51
C THR A 116 -18.18 27.31 5.64
N LEU A 117 -18.42 26.00 5.68
CA LEU A 117 -17.45 24.94 5.71
C LEU A 117 -17.50 24.18 4.39
N THR A 118 -16.36 23.78 3.84
CA THR A 118 -16.29 22.78 2.78
C THR A 118 -15.82 21.47 3.38
N GLY A 119 -16.55 20.40 3.09
CA GLY A 119 -16.19 19.03 3.43
C GLY A 119 -14.93 18.56 2.67
N VAL A 120 -13.95 18.04 3.41
CA VAL A 120 -12.70 17.48 2.85
C VAL A 120 -12.72 15.96 2.96
N ALA A 121 -12.47 15.39 4.15
CA ALA A 121 -12.66 13.95 4.36
C ALA A 121 -14.14 13.58 4.57
N ILE A 122 -14.92 14.49 5.16
CA ILE A 122 -16.36 14.32 5.39
C ILE A 122 -17.14 15.11 4.35
N GLY A 123 -18.07 14.48 3.63
CA GLY A 123 -18.93 15.18 2.68
C GLY A 123 -18.14 15.93 1.59
N ARG A 124 -17.17 15.25 0.95
CA ARG A 124 -16.24 15.79 -0.05
C ARG A 124 -16.88 16.83 -0.99
N ASN A 125 -16.36 18.05 -0.96
CA ASN A 125 -16.80 19.21 -1.76
C ASN A 125 -18.22 19.72 -1.48
N LEU A 126 -18.93 19.16 -0.49
CA LEU A 126 -20.18 19.73 -0.01
C LEU A 126 -19.90 20.97 0.83
N ILE A 127 -20.75 21.96 0.68
CA ILE A 127 -20.70 23.20 1.46
C ILE A 127 -21.76 23.09 2.56
N PHE A 128 -21.35 23.39 3.79
CA PHE A 128 -22.19 23.40 4.98
C PHE A 128 -22.23 24.80 5.56
N ASP A 129 -23.43 25.30 5.82
CA ASP A 129 -23.61 26.57 6.53
C ASP A 129 -23.37 26.39 8.02
N VAL A 130 -22.79 27.39 8.66
CA VAL A 130 -22.68 27.51 10.11
C VAL A 130 -23.82 28.40 10.58
N LEU A 131 -24.66 27.89 11.48
CA LEU A 131 -25.90 28.55 11.91
C LEU A 131 -25.97 28.68 13.43
N SER A 132 -26.46 29.82 13.91
CA SER A 132 -26.97 29.96 15.27
C SER A 132 -28.27 29.16 15.43
N THR A 133 -28.46 28.50 16.57
CA THR A 133 -29.65 27.68 16.84
C THR A 133 -30.89 28.51 17.15
N ASN A 134 -30.71 29.79 17.54
CA ASN A 134 -31.76 30.69 18.04
C ASN A 134 -32.50 30.17 19.28
N VAL A 135 -31.91 29.19 20.00
CA VAL A 135 -32.43 28.70 21.27
C VAL A 135 -31.98 29.65 22.39
N GLU A 136 -32.92 30.06 23.24
CA GLU A 136 -32.62 30.94 24.37
C GLU A 136 -31.58 30.30 25.30
N GLY A 137 -30.50 31.02 25.57
CA GLY A 137 -29.39 30.55 26.41
C GLY A 137 -28.33 29.71 25.69
N ASP A 138 -28.52 29.38 24.42
CA ASP A 138 -27.50 28.71 23.60
C ASP A 138 -26.51 29.75 23.05
N MET A 139 -25.22 29.41 23.08
CA MET A 139 -24.18 30.32 22.60
C MET A 139 -24.15 30.33 21.07
N TYR A 140 -23.71 31.44 20.49
CA TYR A 140 -23.44 31.47 19.05
C TYR A 140 -22.32 30.47 18.70
N PRO A 141 -22.32 29.94 17.47
CA PRO A 141 -21.27 29.05 17.01
C PRO A 141 -19.90 29.69 17.19
N GLN A 142 -18.99 28.94 17.82
CA GLN A 142 -17.59 29.33 17.93
C GLN A 142 -16.74 28.27 17.24
N PRO A 143 -15.87 28.63 16.28
CA PRO A 143 -15.10 27.66 15.54
C PRO A 143 -13.94 27.14 16.39
N ALA A 144 -13.59 25.86 16.26
CA ALA A 144 -12.28 25.40 16.69
C ALA A 144 -11.31 25.50 15.50
N LEU A 145 -10.49 26.56 15.42
CA LEU A 145 -9.32 26.49 14.56
C LEU A 145 -8.25 25.63 15.20
N MET A 146 -7.69 24.74 14.38
CA MET A 146 -6.73 23.74 14.83
C MET A 146 -5.68 23.44 13.76
N ASN A 147 -4.62 22.78 14.17
CA ASN A 147 -3.70 22.06 13.30
C ASN A 147 -4.00 20.56 13.36
N ILE A 148 -3.62 19.81 12.32
CA ILE A 148 -3.64 18.35 12.34
C ILE A 148 -2.32 17.87 12.95
N VAL A 149 -2.41 16.90 13.86
CA VAL A 149 -1.27 16.16 14.38
C VAL A 149 -1.02 14.96 13.46
N GLU A 150 0.09 14.99 12.74
CA GLU A 150 0.47 13.94 11.79
C GLU A 150 1.30 12.82 12.44
N SER A 151 1.87 13.06 13.63
CA SER A 151 2.69 12.08 14.36
C SER A 151 1.83 11.04 15.10
N GLY A 152 2.00 9.75 14.78
CA GLY A 152 1.38 8.59 15.45
C GLY A 152 0.60 7.71 14.46
N ASP A 153 -0.02 6.64 14.96
CA ASP A 153 -0.53 5.56 14.09
C ASP A 153 -1.73 5.98 13.22
N GLY A 154 -1.66 5.61 11.95
CA GLY A 154 -2.71 5.83 10.96
C GLY A 154 -2.61 7.15 10.21
N LEU A 155 -3.64 7.42 9.41
CA LEU A 155 -3.74 8.61 8.56
C LEU A 155 -4.63 9.65 9.23
N SER A 156 -4.14 10.88 9.35
CA SER A 156 -4.93 12.04 9.82
C SER A 156 -5.12 13.03 8.68
N GLN A 157 -6.34 13.55 8.52
CA GLN A 157 -6.74 14.44 7.45
C GLN A 157 -7.70 15.51 7.95
N MET A 158 -7.88 16.56 7.17
CA MET A 158 -8.88 17.58 7.43
C MET A 158 -10.29 16.99 7.25
N ALA A 159 -11.15 17.12 8.26
CA ALA A 159 -12.56 16.77 8.13
C ALA A 159 -13.29 17.83 7.30
N PHE A 160 -13.14 19.09 7.71
CA PHE A 160 -13.76 20.26 7.12
C PHE A 160 -12.78 21.42 7.09
N ARG A 161 -13.00 22.33 6.15
CA ARG A 161 -12.28 23.58 6.02
C ARG A 161 -13.24 24.75 6.06
N TYR A 162 -12.96 25.78 6.85
CA TYR A 162 -13.64 27.06 6.68
C TYR A 162 -13.34 27.66 5.31
N ASN A 163 -14.37 28.08 4.59
CA ASN A 163 -14.21 28.80 3.34
C ASN A 163 -13.72 30.23 3.55
N LYS A 164 -14.00 30.80 4.73
CA LYS A 164 -13.53 32.13 5.17
C LYS A 164 -13.35 32.15 6.68
N VAL A 165 -12.16 32.54 7.14
CA VAL A 165 -11.82 32.89 8.53
C VAL A 165 -11.08 34.23 8.43
N GLN A 166 -11.49 35.23 9.22
CA GLN A 166 -11.02 36.64 9.18
C GLN A 166 -9.96 37.02 8.11
N ASN A 167 -10.38 37.76 7.07
CA ASN A 167 -9.63 38.11 5.85
C ASN A 167 -9.21 36.88 5.02
N ASP A 168 -9.67 36.81 3.76
CA ASP A 168 -9.58 35.64 2.85
C ASP A 168 -8.14 35.24 2.41
N GLU A 169 -7.11 35.66 3.14
CA GLU A 169 -5.69 35.50 2.79
C GLU A 169 -5.05 34.22 3.35
N TRP A 170 -5.73 33.51 4.26
CA TRP A 170 -5.16 32.31 4.88
C TRP A 170 -5.26 31.09 3.95
N PRO A 171 -4.17 30.33 3.75
CA PRO A 171 -4.20 29.11 2.95
C PRO A 171 -5.07 28.04 3.62
N ASP A 172 -5.50 27.03 2.86
CA ASP A 172 -6.42 26.00 3.33
C ASP A 172 -5.97 25.26 4.58
N ILE A 173 -4.67 24.97 4.67
CA ILE A 173 -4.02 24.33 5.81
C ILE A 173 -4.16 25.15 7.10
N ALA A 174 -4.45 26.45 6.98
CA ALA A 174 -4.68 27.37 8.07
C ALA A 174 -6.19 27.61 8.31
N ARG A 175 -7.09 26.79 7.76
CA ARG A 175 -8.55 26.99 7.90
C ARG A 175 -9.26 25.71 8.31
N ILE A 176 -8.54 24.82 8.99
CA ILE A 176 -9.01 23.52 9.44
C ILE A 176 -10.10 23.73 10.48
N ALA A 177 -11.27 23.14 10.22
CA ALA A 177 -12.43 23.21 11.08
C ALA A 177 -12.73 21.88 11.78
N GLY A 178 -11.99 20.82 11.47
CA GLY A 178 -12.14 19.51 12.08
C GLY A 178 -11.09 18.54 11.53
N VAL A 179 -10.90 17.41 12.20
CA VAL A 179 -9.91 16.39 11.86
C VAL A 179 -10.57 15.03 11.78
N THR A 180 -10.20 14.24 10.78
CA THR A 180 -10.49 12.81 10.75
C THR A 180 -9.20 12.03 10.88
N SER A 181 -9.23 10.91 11.58
CA SER A 181 -8.13 9.96 11.59
C SER A 181 -8.62 8.53 11.43
N SER A 182 -7.77 7.69 10.85
CA SER A 182 -8.03 6.27 10.77
C SER A 182 -6.74 5.47 10.82
N ASN A 183 -6.73 4.46 11.68
CA ASN A 183 -5.65 3.48 11.81
C ASN A 183 -6.22 2.06 11.70
N LEU A 184 -5.43 1.04 12.05
CA LEU A 184 -5.85 -0.36 11.96
C LEU A 184 -7.05 -0.69 12.87
N TYR A 185 -7.21 0.04 13.97
CA TYR A 185 -8.13 -0.31 15.05
C TYR A 185 -9.31 0.67 15.18
N SER A 186 -9.21 1.87 14.61
CA SER A 186 -10.19 2.92 14.86
C SER A 186 -10.33 3.92 13.72
N ASN A 187 -11.50 4.55 13.68
CA ASN A 187 -11.77 5.76 12.92
C ASN A 187 -12.19 6.84 13.92
N VAL A 188 -11.60 8.03 13.84
CA VAL A 188 -11.99 9.18 14.65
C VAL A 188 -12.40 10.32 13.72
N VAL A 189 -13.53 10.96 13.99
CA VAL A 189 -14.02 12.14 13.28
C VAL A 189 -14.29 13.21 14.32
N TYR A 190 -13.43 14.22 14.40
CA TYR A 190 -13.65 15.42 15.19
C TYR A 190 -14.17 16.54 14.29
N LEU A 191 -15.42 16.96 14.51
CA LEU A 191 -16.10 17.94 13.68
C LEU A 191 -15.61 19.38 13.92
N GLY A 192 -15.01 19.66 15.08
CA GLY A 192 -14.50 20.99 15.48
C GLY A 192 -15.54 22.12 15.53
N LEU A 193 -16.82 21.73 15.52
CA LEU A 193 -17.98 22.56 15.75
C LEU A 193 -19.01 21.71 16.51
N ASP A 194 -19.82 22.34 17.34
CA ASP A 194 -21.01 21.68 17.88
C ASP A 194 -21.92 21.25 16.72
N TRP A 195 -22.37 20.00 16.76
CA TRP A 195 -23.18 19.38 15.71
C TRP A 195 -24.44 20.21 15.39
N ARG A 196 -25.04 20.89 16.37
CA ARG A 196 -26.26 21.70 16.21
C ARG A 196 -26.06 22.92 15.31
N HIS A 197 -24.83 23.38 15.13
CA HIS A 197 -24.51 24.56 14.33
C HIS A 197 -24.28 24.24 12.86
N PHE A 198 -24.31 22.98 12.45
CA PHE A 198 -24.28 22.63 11.03
C PHE A 198 -25.68 22.80 10.42
N GLY A 199 -25.77 23.59 9.34
CA GLY A 199 -27.04 23.85 8.65
C GLY A 199 -27.66 22.62 7.98
N ASP A 200 -26.90 21.54 7.81
CA ASP A 200 -27.39 20.25 7.35
C ASP A 200 -26.71 19.11 8.13
N ILE A 201 -27.21 18.91 9.35
CA ILE A 201 -26.73 17.84 10.26
C ILE A 201 -26.83 16.45 9.62
N GLU A 202 -27.86 16.21 8.79
CA GLU A 202 -28.05 14.90 8.15
C GLU A 202 -26.87 14.58 7.23
N LYS A 203 -26.46 15.53 6.37
CA LYS A 203 -25.31 15.32 5.49
C LYS A 203 -24.00 15.19 6.26
N VAL A 204 -23.83 15.90 7.37
CA VAL A 204 -22.64 15.78 8.22
C VAL A 204 -22.55 14.38 8.82
N VAL A 205 -23.64 13.91 9.42
CA VAL A 205 -23.71 12.58 10.04
C VAL A 205 -23.56 11.48 9.00
N ARG A 206 -24.25 11.57 7.85
CA ARG A 206 -24.07 10.64 6.72
C ARG A 206 -22.63 10.62 6.25
N GLY A 207 -22.00 11.79 6.06
CA GLY A 207 -20.60 11.88 5.66
C GLY A 207 -19.65 11.25 6.68
N ALA A 208 -19.93 11.38 7.98
CA ALA A 208 -19.16 10.74 9.04
C ALA A 208 -19.31 9.21 9.02
N PHE A 209 -20.51 8.70 8.76
CA PHE A 209 -20.74 7.26 8.56
C PHE A 209 -20.13 6.74 7.26
N ASP A 210 -20.18 7.50 6.18
CA ASP A 210 -19.52 7.17 4.90
C ASP A 210 -18.01 7.11 5.09
N TYR A 211 -17.43 8.05 5.85
CA TYR A 211 -16.03 8.01 6.24
C TYR A 211 -15.71 6.77 7.07
N ALA A 212 -16.48 6.49 8.12
CA ALA A 212 -16.29 5.32 8.98
C ALA A 212 -16.43 4.00 8.21
N THR A 213 -17.37 3.92 7.27
CA THR A 213 -17.62 2.73 6.43
C THR A 213 -16.53 2.58 5.37
N GLY A 214 -16.16 3.67 4.69
CA GLY A 214 -15.10 3.68 3.69
C GLY A 214 -13.72 3.35 4.27
N ASN A 215 -13.51 3.70 5.54
CA ASN A 215 -12.31 3.37 6.31
C ASN A 215 -12.56 2.20 7.30
N GLY A 216 -13.67 1.49 7.15
CA GLY A 216 -14.07 0.37 8.00
C GLY A 216 -13.34 -0.93 7.66
N GLY A 217 -12.62 -0.95 6.54
CA GLY A 217 -11.62 -1.98 6.22
C GLY A 217 -10.25 -1.62 6.80
N ILE A 218 -9.28 -2.50 6.62
CA ILE A 218 -7.88 -2.22 6.95
C ILE A 218 -7.44 -1.03 6.06
N ILE A 219 -7.22 0.17 6.63
CA ILE A 219 -6.49 1.18 5.85
C ILE A 219 -5.04 0.75 5.93
N ILE A 220 -4.49 0.39 4.78
CA ILE A 220 -3.06 0.27 4.60
C ILE A 220 -2.68 1.26 3.50
N PRO A 221 -1.62 2.08 3.67
CA PRO A 221 -0.95 2.67 2.51
C PRO A 221 -0.54 1.53 1.58
N VAL A 222 -1.30 1.33 0.50
CA VAL A 222 -1.34 0.11 -0.34
C VAL A 222 -1.08 -1.20 0.42
N ASP A 223 -2.11 -2.01 0.61
CA ASP A 223 -1.90 -3.30 1.24
C ASP A 223 -1.23 -4.26 0.24
N LEU A 224 0.10 -4.35 0.28
CA LEU A 224 0.85 -5.21 -0.62
C LEU A 224 0.70 -6.67 -0.17
N LEU A 225 -0.12 -7.43 -0.89
CA LEU A 225 -0.33 -8.85 -0.58
C LEU A 225 0.89 -9.69 -0.92
N SER A 226 1.55 -9.35 -2.03
CA SER A 226 2.74 -10.07 -2.47
C SER A 226 3.59 -9.20 -3.38
N PHE A 227 4.90 -9.39 -3.26
CA PHE A 227 5.89 -8.94 -4.23
C PHE A 227 6.83 -10.10 -4.48
N ASP A 228 6.80 -10.62 -5.71
CA ASP A 228 7.53 -11.82 -6.13
C ASP A 228 8.43 -11.47 -7.30
N ALA A 229 9.73 -11.70 -7.12
CA ALA A 229 10.72 -11.61 -8.17
C ALA A 229 11.27 -13.01 -8.41
N ARG A 230 11.09 -13.54 -9.61
CA ARG A 230 11.52 -14.91 -9.94
C ARG A 230 12.27 -14.96 -11.24
N GLN A 231 13.31 -15.79 -11.25
CA GLN A 231 14.04 -16.08 -12.47
C GLN A 231 13.19 -16.89 -13.45
N VAL A 232 13.19 -16.49 -14.72
CA VAL A 232 12.57 -17.21 -15.84
C VAL A 232 13.58 -17.32 -16.98
N GLY A 233 14.39 -18.38 -16.98
CA GLY A 233 15.50 -18.52 -17.93
C GLY A 233 16.57 -17.45 -17.69
N SER A 234 16.82 -16.60 -18.70
CA SER A 234 17.87 -15.55 -18.68
C SER A 234 17.37 -14.17 -18.25
N ARG A 235 16.19 -14.09 -17.64
CA ARG A 235 15.59 -12.84 -17.18
C ARG A 235 14.92 -13.04 -15.81
N VAL A 236 14.55 -11.94 -15.16
CA VAL A 236 13.71 -11.96 -13.95
C VAL A 236 12.34 -11.39 -14.30
N ASP A 237 11.29 -12.13 -13.97
CA ASP A 237 9.91 -11.65 -14.07
C ASP A 237 9.48 -11.21 -12.66
N VAL A 238 9.07 -9.95 -12.52
CA VAL A 238 8.62 -9.35 -11.25
C VAL A 238 7.12 -9.13 -11.29
N ASN A 239 6.40 -9.65 -10.30
CA ASN A 239 4.95 -9.58 -10.19
C ASN A 239 4.56 -9.14 -8.79
N TRP A 240 3.45 -8.43 -8.67
CA TRP A 240 2.91 -8.09 -7.36
C TRP A 240 1.39 -8.04 -7.38
N SER A 241 0.83 -8.08 -6.18
CA SER A 241 -0.59 -7.86 -5.99
C SER A 241 -0.87 -6.97 -4.80
N THR A 242 -1.87 -6.11 -4.96
CA THR A 242 -2.35 -5.20 -3.93
C THR A 242 -3.72 -5.68 -3.48
N ALA A 243 -4.00 -5.66 -2.18
CA ALA A 243 -5.33 -5.91 -1.64
C ALA A 243 -6.23 -4.69 -1.85
N SER A 244 -5.65 -3.50 -1.60
CA SER A 244 -6.28 -2.21 -1.82
C SER A 244 -5.24 -1.16 -2.17
N GLU A 245 -5.65 -0.17 -2.97
CA GLU A 245 -4.90 1.02 -3.34
C GLU A 245 -5.70 2.25 -2.95
N GLN A 246 -5.06 3.23 -2.33
CA GLN A 246 -5.70 4.49 -2.02
C GLN A 246 -4.69 5.61 -2.24
N ASN A 247 -5.06 6.59 -3.04
CA ASN A 247 -4.19 7.67 -3.48
C ASN A 247 -2.92 7.22 -4.22
N THR A 248 -2.83 5.99 -4.69
CA THR A 248 -1.61 5.46 -5.31
C THR A 248 -1.48 5.95 -6.75
N ALA A 249 -0.36 6.61 -7.10
CA ALA A 249 -0.14 7.09 -8.46
C ALA A 249 0.44 6.00 -9.36
N ARG A 250 1.52 5.38 -8.91
CA ARG A 250 2.26 4.36 -9.67
C ARG A 250 3.12 3.49 -8.78
N PHE A 251 3.55 2.38 -9.33
CA PHE A 251 4.55 1.50 -8.76
C PHE A 251 5.83 1.59 -9.59
N GLU A 252 6.97 1.73 -8.92
CA GLU A 252 8.31 1.71 -9.53
C GLU A 252 9.00 0.42 -9.08
N VAL A 253 9.42 -0.42 -10.03
CA VAL A 253 10.24 -1.60 -9.73
C VAL A 253 11.69 -1.16 -9.69
N GLU A 254 12.35 -1.40 -8.57
CA GLU A 254 13.75 -1.06 -8.37
C GLU A 254 14.61 -2.32 -8.16
N ARG A 255 15.86 -2.24 -8.62
CA ARG A 255 16.84 -3.32 -8.52
C ARG A 255 18.20 -2.80 -8.05
N ALA A 256 18.87 -3.59 -7.23
CA ALA A 256 20.28 -3.41 -6.87
C ALA A 256 21.07 -4.71 -7.12
N ASP A 257 22.39 -4.55 -7.32
CA ASP A 257 23.32 -5.67 -7.44
C ASP A 257 23.78 -6.10 -6.04
N VAL A 258 23.80 -7.39 -5.76
CA VAL A 258 24.26 -7.95 -4.48
C VAL A 258 25.64 -8.57 -4.67
N THR A 259 26.62 -8.09 -3.90
CA THR A 259 28.01 -8.53 -3.96
C THR A 259 28.50 -8.94 -2.58
N ASN A 260 29.69 -9.55 -2.50
CA ASN A 260 30.33 -9.90 -1.22
C ASN A 260 30.62 -8.68 -0.32
N THR A 261 30.62 -7.47 -0.90
CA THR A 261 30.81 -6.21 -0.17
C THR A 261 29.49 -5.52 0.23
N GLY A 262 28.35 -6.12 -0.08
CA GLY A 262 27.01 -5.59 0.20
C GLY A 262 26.17 -5.34 -1.06
N THR A 263 25.02 -4.70 -0.85
CA THR A 263 24.05 -4.33 -1.89
C THR A 263 24.36 -2.93 -2.44
N SER A 264 24.37 -2.78 -3.76
CA SER A 264 24.56 -1.48 -4.42
C SER A 264 23.34 -0.56 -4.29
N SER A 265 23.42 0.67 -4.82
CA SER A 265 22.26 1.56 -4.85
C SER A 265 21.16 1.01 -5.76
N TYR A 266 19.92 1.05 -5.28
CA TYR A 266 18.74 0.70 -6.07
C TYR A 266 18.56 1.66 -7.26
N VAL A 267 18.30 1.07 -8.43
CA VAL A 267 18.00 1.78 -9.67
C VAL A 267 16.62 1.34 -10.16
N LYS A 268 15.79 2.31 -10.57
CA LYS A 268 14.49 2.03 -11.19
C LYS A 268 14.70 1.33 -12.54
N ILE A 269 14.08 0.16 -12.69
CA ILE A 269 14.12 -0.62 -13.94
C ILE A 269 12.88 -0.43 -14.79
N ASP A 270 11.71 -0.22 -14.17
CA ASP A 270 10.44 0.02 -14.85
C ASP A 270 9.41 0.66 -13.90
N GLU A 271 8.27 1.11 -14.44
CA GLU A 271 7.14 1.59 -13.65
C GLU A 271 5.79 1.23 -14.28
N MET A 272 4.76 1.15 -13.45
CA MET A 272 3.39 0.92 -13.87
C MET A 272 2.41 1.84 -13.14
N SER A 273 1.48 2.43 -13.88
CA SER A 273 0.41 3.23 -13.28
C SER A 273 -0.47 2.36 -12.38
N ALA A 274 -0.75 2.84 -11.18
CA ALA A 274 -1.68 2.21 -10.26
C ALA A 274 -3.13 2.54 -10.66
N ALA A 275 -4.11 1.86 -10.06
CA ALA A 275 -5.52 2.15 -10.27
C ALA A 275 -5.94 3.50 -9.66
N GLY A 276 -5.09 4.18 -8.88
CA GLY A 276 -5.43 5.43 -8.20
C GLY A 276 -6.12 5.19 -6.86
N ASN A 277 -7.29 4.58 -6.94
CA ASN A 277 -8.06 4.11 -5.80
C ASN A 277 -8.70 2.78 -6.18
N SER A 278 -8.44 1.73 -5.43
CA SER A 278 -9.01 0.39 -5.62
C SER A 278 -9.25 -0.25 -4.26
N SER A 279 -10.46 -0.75 -4.03
CA SER A 279 -10.77 -1.63 -2.90
C SER A 279 -10.84 -3.11 -3.31
N VAL A 280 -10.45 -3.43 -4.56
CA VAL A 280 -10.41 -4.78 -5.13
C VAL A 280 -8.97 -5.15 -5.41
N ILE A 281 -8.65 -6.43 -5.22
CA ILE A 281 -7.33 -6.98 -5.52
C ILE A 281 -6.95 -6.64 -6.96
N LYS A 282 -5.76 -6.08 -7.13
CA LYS A 282 -5.15 -5.86 -8.44
C LYS A 282 -3.89 -6.69 -8.57
N HIS A 283 -3.70 -7.25 -9.76
CA HIS A 283 -2.50 -7.96 -10.14
C HIS A 283 -1.76 -7.15 -11.18
N TYR A 284 -0.46 -7.05 -10.99
CA TYR A 284 0.42 -6.26 -11.83
C TYR A 284 1.63 -7.10 -12.26
N GLY A 285 2.20 -6.74 -13.40
CA GLY A 285 3.30 -7.45 -14.03
C GLY A 285 2.87 -8.49 -15.09
N PRO A 286 3.83 -9.30 -15.58
CA PRO A 286 5.23 -9.26 -15.19
C PRO A 286 5.94 -8.03 -15.75
N VAL A 287 6.66 -7.32 -14.86
CA VAL A 287 7.75 -6.44 -15.29
C VAL A 287 8.95 -7.32 -15.57
N VAL A 288 9.55 -7.17 -16.76
CA VAL A 288 10.59 -8.08 -17.25
C VAL A 288 11.95 -7.42 -17.22
N ASP A 289 12.84 -7.90 -16.35
CA ASP A 289 14.24 -7.48 -16.33
C ASP A 289 15.12 -8.42 -17.15
N ASN A 290 15.52 -7.96 -18.35
CA ASN A 290 16.45 -8.67 -19.23
C ASN A 290 17.91 -8.24 -19.04
N LYS A 291 18.21 -7.28 -18.15
CA LYS A 291 19.56 -6.76 -17.90
C LYS A 291 20.20 -7.46 -16.70
N VAL A 292 20.04 -8.77 -16.64
CA VAL A 292 20.58 -9.65 -15.59
C VAL A 292 21.50 -10.70 -16.21
N SER A 293 22.54 -11.05 -15.47
CA SER A 293 23.54 -12.04 -15.88
C SER A 293 23.56 -13.18 -14.90
N TYR A 294 23.77 -14.39 -15.40
CA TYR A 294 23.87 -15.56 -14.54
C TYR A 294 25.16 -15.54 -13.72
N GLY A 295 25.11 -16.16 -12.54
CA GLY A 295 26.17 -16.11 -11.54
C GLY A 295 26.16 -14.83 -10.69
N ASN A 296 25.32 -13.85 -11.02
CA ASN A 296 25.08 -12.67 -10.18
C ASN A 296 23.82 -12.82 -9.34
N THR A 297 23.80 -12.12 -8.22
CA THR A 297 22.64 -11.99 -7.34
C THR A 297 22.13 -10.56 -7.39
N TYR A 298 20.81 -10.42 -7.43
CA TYR A 298 20.10 -9.15 -7.52
C TYR A 298 19.10 -9.05 -6.39
N SER A 299 18.93 -7.85 -5.84
CA SER A 299 17.85 -7.54 -4.90
C SER A 299 16.81 -6.67 -5.59
N TYR A 300 15.55 -7.05 -5.47
CA TYR A 300 14.41 -6.32 -6.02
C TYR A 300 13.53 -5.80 -4.91
N ARG A 301 12.94 -4.63 -5.12
CA ARG A 301 11.89 -4.08 -4.25
C ARG A 301 10.88 -3.30 -5.07
N LEU A 302 9.67 -3.20 -4.56
CA LEU A 302 8.65 -2.31 -5.08
C LEU A 302 8.72 -0.99 -4.34
N LYS A 303 8.79 0.10 -5.08
CA LYS A 303 8.55 1.44 -4.56
C LYS A 303 7.16 1.89 -4.99
N THR A 304 6.27 2.05 -4.04
CA THR A 304 4.95 2.62 -4.28
C THR A 304 5.04 4.12 -4.21
N LEU A 305 4.51 4.85 -5.19
CA LEU A 305 4.43 6.30 -5.15
C LEU A 305 2.97 6.74 -5.21
N ASP A 306 2.57 7.57 -4.25
CA ASP A 306 1.25 8.15 -4.15
C ASP A 306 1.13 9.45 -4.94
N ARG A 307 -0.10 9.92 -5.17
CA ARG A 307 -0.39 11.12 -5.97
C ARG A 307 0.04 12.42 -5.29
N ASP A 308 0.24 12.39 -3.97
CA ASP A 308 0.82 13.47 -3.18
C ASP A 308 2.37 13.43 -3.18
N GLY A 309 2.97 12.41 -3.80
CA GLY A 309 4.42 12.24 -3.90
C GLY A 309 5.04 11.46 -2.76
N SER A 310 4.28 10.99 -1.75
CA SER A 310 4.82 10.05 -0.76
C SER A 310 5.19 8.73 -1.39
N HIS A 311 6.11 8.01 -0.75
CA HIS A 311 6.46 6.66 -1.18
C HIS A 311 6.70 5.72 -0.02
N SER A 312 6.45 4.44 -0.28
CA SER A 312 6.77 3.32 0.61
C SER A 312 7.53 2.26 -0.19
N TYR A 313 8.21 1.36 0.53
CA TYR A 313 8.93 0.24 -0.06
C TYR A 313 8.36 -1.08 0.44
N SER A 314 8.35 -2.10 -0.43
CA SER A 314 8.15 -3.48 -0.02
C SER A 314 9.37 -4.03 0.72
N ASP A 315 9.22 -5.21 1.30
CA ASP A 315 10.34 -6.07 1.62
C ASP A 315 11.16 -6.39 0.36
N GLU A 316 12.44 -6.69 0.56
CA GLU A 316 13.38 -7.02 -0.51
C GLU A 316 13.26 -8.49 -0.93
N GLN A 317 13.29 -8.75 -2.23
CA GLN A 317 13.34 -10.09 -2.81
C GLN A 317 14.67 -10.32 -3.49
N ILE A 318 15.44 -11.27 -2.96
CA ILE A 318 16.75 -11.64 -3.47
C ILE A 318 16.61 -12.75 -4.51
N VAL A 319 17.10 -12.48 -5.72
CA VAL A 319 17.13 -13.44 -6.82
C VAL A 319 18.58 -13.68 -7.22
N THR A 320 19.07 -14.88 -6.95
CA THR A 320 20.32 -15.36 -7.54
C THR A 320 20.01 -15.94 -8.91
N MET A 321 20.63 -15.40 -9.95
CA MET A 321 20.45 -15.92 -11.32
C MET A 321 21.17 -17.26 -11.45
N THR A 322 20.39 -18.32 -11.21
CA THR A 322 20.81 -19.72 -11.23
C THR A 322 20.34 -20.40 -12.51
N GLY A 323 21.27 -20.90 -13.30
CA GLY A 323 20.98 -21.36 -14.66
C GLY A 323 21.94 -20.72 -15.62
N LEU A 324 21.60 -20.73 -16.89
CA LEU A 324 22.61 -20.96 -17.90
C LEU A 324 22.73 -19.83 -18.97
N SER A 325 23.23 -18.64 -18.60
CA SER A 325 24.16 -17.88 -19.46
C SER A 325 25.53 -18.26 -18.96
N GLY A 326 26.14 -19.19 -19.66
CA GLY A 326 27.06 -20.14 -19.03
C GLY A 326 26.48 -21.54 -18.91
N ALA A 327 25.40 -21.89 -19.63
CA ALA A 327 25.09 -23.28 -20.00
C ALA A 327 26.26 -23.89 -20.75
N ALA A 328 26.49 -25.17 -20.51
CA ALA A 328 26.80 -26.00 -21.66
C ALA A 328 25.51 -26.11 -22.51
N TRP A 329 25.59 -25.78 -23.79
CA TRP A 329 24.50 -26.01 -24.75
C TRP A 329 25.07 -26.62 -26.03
N LEU A 330 24.26 -27.43 -26.73
CA LEU A 330 24.58 -28.05 -28.01
C LEU A 330 23.52 -27.60 -29.03
N GLY A 331 23.93 -26.85 -30.04
CA GLY A 331 23.06 -26.33 -31.08
C GLY A 331 22.66 -27.40 -32.09
N ASN A 332 21.72 -27.08 -32.97
CA ASN A 332 21.33 -27.98 -34.05
C ASN A 332 22.40 -28.01 -35.14
N ALA A 333 22.55 -29.18 -35.79
CA ALA A 333 23.37 -29.29 -36.98
C ALA A 333 22.78 -28.45 -38.12
N SER A 334 23.63 -27.69 -38.82
CA SER A 334 23.23 -26.85 -39.94
C SER A 334 24.26 -26.90 -41.09
N PRO A 335 23.85 -27.26 -42.33
CA PRO A 335 22.50 -27.69 -42.71
C PRO A 335 22.13 -29.08 -42.15
N ASN A 336 20.82 -29.30 -41.95
CA ASN A 336 20.22 -30.60 -41.62
C ASN A 336 18.85 -30.70 -42.33
N PRO A 337 18.66 -31.63 -43.29
CA PRO A 337 19.58 -32.71 -43.68
C PRO A 337 20.89 -32.23 -44.32
N ALA A 338 21.99 -32.94 -44.06
CA ALA A 338 23.32 -32.65 -44.57
C ALA A 338 23.65 -33.53 -45.79
N SER A 339 24.08 -32.90 -46.89
CA SER A 339 24.57 -33.57 -48.10
C SER A 339 26.08 -33.48 -48.30
N ASN A 340 26.73 -32.46 -47.73
CA ASN A 340 28.19 -32.26 -47.75
C ASN A 340 28.70 -32.01 -46.32
N ASP A 341 29.09 -30.79 -45.99
CA ASP A 341 29.49 -30.43 -44.62
C ASP A 341 28.30 -29.91 -43.82
N SER A 342 28.26 -30.24 -42.52
CA SER A 342 27.34 -29.68 -41.53
C SER A 342 28.10 -29.15 -40.33
N LYS A 343 27.58 -28.10 -39.69
CA LYS A 343 28.20 -27.46 -38.54
C LYS A 343 27.31 -27.55 -37.32
N VAL A 344 27.93 -27.71 -36.16
CA VAL A 344 27.26 -27.69 -34.87
C VAL A 344 28.01 -26.72 -33.96
N SER A 345 27.32 -25.69 -33.50
CA SER A 345 27.85 -24.81 -32.45
C SER A 345 27.50 -25.37 -31.08
N TYR A 346 28.39 -25.20 -30.12
CA TYR A 346 28.15 -25.56 -28.73
C TYR A 346 28.87 -24.57 -27.81
N ARG A 347 28.43 -24.47 -26.56
CA ARG A 347 29.07 -23.64 -25.54
C ARG A 347 29.51 -24.50 -24.37
N MET A 348 30.64 -24.15 -23.78
CA MET A 348 31.11 -24.69 -22.50
C MET A 348 30.76 -23.73 -21.36
N SER A 349 30.19 -24.26 -20.28
CA SER A 349 29.89 -23.53 -19.04
C SER A 349 31.13 -23.19 -18.22
N GLU A 350 32.14 -24.05 -18.31
CA GLU A 350 33.43 -23.95 -17.63
C GLU A 350 34.51 -24.59 -18.51
N SER A 351 35.78 -24.26 -18.29
CA SER A 351 36.87 -24.93 -19.00
C SER A 351 37.02 -26.36 -18.48
N GLY A 352 36.96 -27.37 -19.36
CA GLY A 352 36.95 -28.77 -18.93
C GLY A 352 37.02 -29.76 -20.09
N SER A 353 37.09 -31.05 -19.75
CA SER A 353 37.10 -32.15 -20.71
C SER A 353 35.70 -32.36 -21.31
N VAL A 354 35.64 -32.39 -22.64
CA VAL A 354 34.42 -32.62 -23.41
C VAL A 354 34.65 -33.69 -24.47
N ARG A 355 33.69 -34.59 -24.61
CA ARG A 355 33.64 -35.60 -25.68
C ARG A 355 32.36 -35.45 -26.47
N ILE A 356 32.48 -35.36 -27.79
CA ILE A 356 31.36 -35.31 -28.72
C ILE A 356 31.39 -36.57 -29.59
N SER A 357 30.41 -37.46 -29.41
CA SER A 357 30.26 -38.70 -30.17
C SER A 357 29.02 -38.66 -31.07
N MET A 358 29.02 -39.49 -32.11
CA MET A 358 27.90 -39.70 -33.01
C MET A 358 27.42 -41.15 -32.95
N TYR A 359 26.12 -41.34 -32.80
CA TYR A 359 25.45 -42.65 -32.73
C TYR A 359 24.48 -42.83 -33.89
N ASP A 360 24.36 -44.05 -34.40
CA ASP A 360 23.33 -44.41 -35.39
C ASP A 360 21.96 -44.68 -34.73
N ALA A 361 20.94 -44.95 -35.55
CA ALA A 361 19.58 -45.23 -35.08
C ALA A 361 19.45 -46.49 -34.19
N SER A 362 20.46 -47.37 -34.16
CA SER A 362 20.51 -48.52 -33.27
C SER A 362 21.19 -48.24 -31.93
N GLY A 363 21.70 -47.01 -31.73
CA GLY A 363 22.45 -46.60 -30.54
C GLY A 363 23.92 -47.03 -30.57
N LYS A 364 24.45 -47.46 -31.71
CA LYS A 364 25.88 -47.81 -31.86
C LYS A 364 26.70 -46.54 -32.11
N GLU A 365 27.80 -46.37 -31.37
CA GLU A 365 28.77 -45.28 -31.60
C GLU A 365 29.46 -45.51 -32.96
N VAL A 366 29.25 -44.58 -33.89
CA VAL A 366 29.81 -44.65 -35.25
C VAL A 366 31.02 -43.74 -35.44
N ALA A 367 31.18 -42.72 -34.60
CA ALA A 367 32.36 -41.85 -34.58
C ALA A 367 32.49 -41.08 -33.26
N VAL A 368 33.72 -40.72 -32.91
CA VAL A 368 34.03 -39.66 -31.94
C VAL A 368 34.51 -38.45 -32.75
N LEU A 369 33.76 -37.36 -32.67
CA LEU A 369 34.00 -36.15 -33.46
C LEU A 369 34.95 -35.17 -32.74
N PHE A 370 34.95 -35.20 -31.41
CA PHE A 370 35.89 -34.44 -30.57
C PHE A 370 36.08 -35.14 -29.22
N ASP A 371 37.31 -35.16 -28.70
CA ASP A 371 37.62 -35.62 -27.34
C ASP A 371 38.84 -34.86 -26.81
N GLY A 372 38.63 -33.99 -25.81
CA GLY A 372 39.70 -33.14 -25.28
C GLY A 372 39.20 -32.03 -24.37
N THR A 373 40.09 -31.13 -23.95
CA THR A 373 39.74 -29.99 -23.10
C THR A 373 39.33 -28.78 -23.94
N GLN A 374 38.26 -28.10 -23.54
CA GLN A 374 37.81 -26.85 -24.16
C GLN A 374 37.74 -25.72 -23.15
N SER A 375 37.98 -24.49 -23.59
CA SER A 375 37.81 -23.29 -22.75
C SER A 375 36.34 -22.93 -22.58
N ILE A 376 36.01 -22.20 -21.52
CA ILE A 376 34.70 -21.54 -21.39
C ILE A 376 34.39 -20.70 -22.64
N GLY A 377 33.13 -20.69 -23.08
CA GLY A 377 32.70 -19.94 -24.27
C GLY A 377 32.21 -20.82 -25.42
N GLU A 378 32.02 -20.22 -26.59
CA GLU A 378 31.44 -20.86 -27.77
C GLU A 378 32.49 -21.51 -28.67
N HIS A 379 32.12 -22.66 -29.21
CA HIS A 379 32.93 -23.50 -30.08
C HIS A 379 32.09 -23.98 -31.26
N THR A 380 32.76 -24.37 -32.34
CA THR A 380 32.09 -24.91 -33.53
C THR A 380 32.78 -26.19 -33.98
N LEU A 381 31.98 -27.23 -34.20
CA LEU A 381 32.39 -28.51 -34.75
C LEU A 381 31.93 -28.62 -36.21
N ASN A 382 32.86 -28.99 -37.11
CA ASN A 382 32.55 -29.29 -38.51
C ASN A 382 32.41 -30.80 -38.70
N ILE A 383 31.39 -31.23 -39.44
CA ILE A 383 31.06 -32.63 -39.71
C ILE A 383 31.01 -32.83 -41.22
N SER A 384 31.90 -33.66 -41.76
CA SER A 384 31.89 -34.00 -43.19
C SER A 384 30.99 -35.21 -43.45
N ALA A 385 29.76 -34.96 -43.88
CA ALA A 385 28.72 -35.99 -44.05
C ALA A 385 29.08 -37.06 -45.09
N GLY A 386 29.98 -36.75 -46.04
CA GLY A 386 30.45 -37.70 -47.06
C GLY A 386 31.04 -39.01 -46.49
N ASN A 387 31.58 -38.94 -45.27
CA ASN A 387 32.20 -40.07 -44.57
C ASN A 387 31.19 -41.07 -43.99
N TYR A 388 29.89 -40.75 -44.02
CA TYR A 388 28.84 -41.54 -43.38
C TYR A 388 27.76 -41.96 -44.40
N THR A 389 26.98 -42.98 -44.07
CA THR A 389 25.86 -43.45 -44.91
C THR A 389 24.64 -42.55 -44.74
N SER A 390 23.69 -42.58 -45.68
CA SER A 390 22.43 -41.88 -45.51
C SER A 390 21.65 -42.48 -44.33
N GLY A 391 21.09 -41.63 -43.47
CA GLY A 391 20.40 -42.07 -42.26
C GLY A 391 20.28 -40.98 -41.21
N THR A 392 19.63 -41.31 -40.09
CA THR A 392 19.51 -40.44 -38.92
C THR A 392 20.54 -40.82 -37.86
N TYR A 393 21.21 -39.81 -37.33
CA TYR A 393 22.24 -39.90 -36.31
C TYR A 393 21.88 -39.03 -35.12
N THR A 394 22.41 -39.38 -33.95
CA THR A 394 22.34 -38.56 -32.74
C THR A 394 23.74 -38.16 -32.34
N LEU A 395 23.97 -36.84 -32.24
CA LEU A 395 25.18 -36.29 -31.67
C LEU A 395 24.99 -36.19 -30.16
N VAL A 396 26.01 -36.58 -29.40
CA VAL A 396 26.00 -36.56 -27.94
C VAL A 396 27.24 -35.80 -27.47
N LEU A 397 27.03 -34.72 -26.72
CA LEU A 397 28.08 -33.98 -26.02
C LEU A 397 28.08 -34.39 -24.55
N GLN A 398 29.23 -34.82 -24.04
CA GLN A 398 29.46 -35.16 -22.64
C GLN A 398 30.54 -34.28 -22.03
N SER A 399 30.25 -33.62 -20.91
CA SER A 399 31.20 -32.81 -20.13
C SER A 399 30.87 -32.91 -18.65
N GLY A 400 31.72 -33.57 -17.86
CA GLY A 400 31.40 -33.88 -16.45
C GLY A 400 30.11 -34.69 -16.34
N ASN A 401 29.12 -34.16 -15.61
CA ASN A 401 27.77 -34.76 -15.48
C ASN A 401 26.78 -34.29 -16.55
N ILE A 402 27.20 -33.42 -17.48
CA ILE A 402 26.33 -32.86 -18.52
C ILE A 402 26.31 -33.80 -19.73
N HIS A 403 25.11 -34.17 -20.15
CA HIS A 403 24.84 -34.91 -21.39
C HIS A 403 23.82 -34.16 -22.23
N LEU A 404 24.21 -33.71 -23.42
CA LEU A 404 23.35 -33.00 -24.37
C LEU A 404 23.30 -33.75 -25.69
N THR A 405 22.16 -33.70 -26.36
CA THR A 405 21.97 -34.42 -27.63
C THR A 405 21.32 -33.54 -28.69
N THR A 406 21.66 -33.77 -29.96
CA THR A 406 20.98 -33.16 -31.10
C THR A 406 20.93 -34.15 -32.29
N PRO A 407 19.84 -34.18 -33.06
CA PRO A 407 19.75 -35.06 -34.23
C PRO A 407 20.47 -34.48 -35.45
N LEU A 408 21.00 -35.37 -36.29
CA LEU A 408 21.59 -35.07 -37.60
C LEU A 408 21.07 -36.07 -38.63
N THR A 409 20.48 -35.58 -39.73
CA THR A 409 20.09 -36.42 -40.87
C THR A 409 21.11 -36.25 -41.99
N ILE A 410 21.65 -37.35 -42.51
CA ILE A 410 22.56 -37.35 -43.66
C ILE A 410 21.84 -37.92 -44.88
N VAL A 411 21.92 -37.20 -46.00
CA VAL A 411 21.35 -37.60 -47.30
C VAL A 411 22.46 -37.58 -48.34
N LYS A 412 22.54 -38.60 -49.20
CA LYS A 412 23.53 -38.68 -50.29
C LYS A 412 22.86 -38.49 -51.63
#